data_AF-A0A1E3HG71-F1
#
_entry.id   AF-A0A1E3HG71-F1
#
_cell.length_a   1.000
_cell.length_b   1.000
_cell.length_c   1.000
_cell.angle_alpha   90.00
_cell.angle_beta   90.00
_cell.angle_gamma   90.00
#
_symmetry.space_group_name_H-M   'P 1'
#
loop_
_entity.id
_entity.type
_entity.pdbx_description
1 polymer ?
#
loop_
_entity_poly.entity_id
_entity_poly.type
_entity_poly.pdbx_seq_one_letter_code
_entity_poly.pdbx_strand_id
1 'polypeptide(L)'
;MVYYPIYGGRQDQYLQSVLSPQKDVEGLNHQFLFNLYHNTRFINPSTLRPIPASHLAEALPSKGKPASDDIAPEGTVKSILPCTPLAIVKVLEHIGVYNKLLAYGDRARGKVVTVINRSEVVGRPLAALLANDGARVISVDLDSVVEFSKRPSTEDDKRPLGQHHITTPLPDMTLAKALNISDVVISAVPVDSFKVPTKELKDGCICVNVAGEKNFEADVREQASIYVPSVGVMTITMLQRNLLRLCEYQDMIKEQSK
;
A
#
# COMPACT_ATOMS: atom_id res chain seq x y z
N MET A 1 15.29 -4.96 -10.21
CA MET A 1 14.82 -5.50 -8.92
C MET A 1 16.01 -5.80 -8.05
N VAL A 2 15.86 -5.68 -6.74
CA VAL A 2 16.92 -5.92 -5.75
C VAL A 2 16.33 -6.76 -4.64
N TYR A 3 16.96 -7.89 -4.32
CA TYR A 3 16.48 -8.76 -3.25
C TYR A 3 16.96 -8.22 -1.89
N TYR A 4 16.00 -7.97 -0.99
CA TYR A 4 16.24 -7.50 0.37
C TYR A 4 15.97 -8.62 1.39
N PRO A 5 16.56 -8.54 2.60
CA PRO A 5 17.51 -7.53 3.07
C PRO A 5 18.93 -7.72 2.49
N ILE A 6 19.64 -6.62 2.22
CA ILE A 6 21.09 -6.66 1.89
C ILE A 6 21.89 -6.35 3.15
N TYR A 7 21.63 -5.18 3.75
CA TYR A 7 22.28 -4.72 4.97
C TYR A 7 21.33 -4.67 6.18
N GLY A 8 20.01 -4.81 5.96
CA GLY A 8 19.05 -4.95 7.06
C GLY A 8 18.76 -3.67 7.82
N GLY A 9 18.54 -2.55 7.13
CA GLY A 9 18.22 -1.27 7.78
C GLY A 9 18.11 -0.09 6.83
N ARG A 10 18.54 1.10 7.29
CA ARG A 10 18.45 2.36 6.53
C ARG A 10 19.25 2.35 5.21
N GLN A 11 20.31 1.54 5.13
CA GLN A 11 21.08 1.40 3.90
C GLN A 11 20.25 0.77 2.78
N ASP A 12 19.37 -0.18 3.10
CA ASP A 12 18.48 -0.80 2.13
C ASP A 12 17.47 0.22 1.59
N GLN A 13 16.93 1.10 2.45
CA GLN A 13 16.06 2.22 2.04
C GLN A 13 16.78 3.22 1.12
N TYR A 14 18.06 3.47 1.39
CA TYR A 14 18.89 4.29 0.51
C TYR A 14 19.05 3.61 -0.86
N LEU A 15 19.40 2.32 -0.89
CA LEU A 15 19.54 1.56 -2.14
C LEU A 15 18.23 1.55 -2.97
N GLN A 16 17.07 1.44 -2.31
CA GLN A 16 15.76 1.55 -2.96
C GLN A 16 15.58 2.89 -3.69
N SER A 17 16.08 3.98 -3.10
CA SER A 17 15.97 5.33 -3.68
C SER A 17 17.01 5.64 -4.76
N VAL A 18 18.12 4.90 -4.79
CA VAL A 18 19.17 5.02 -5.82
C VAL A 18 18.72 4.42 -7.15
N LEU A 19 17.87 3.39 -7.12
CA LEU A 19 17.34 2.79 -8.34
C LEU A 19 16.52 3.82 -9.14
N SER A 20 16.81 3.92 -10.44
CA SER A 20 16.08 4.84 -11.32
C SER A 20 14.57 4.54 -11.27
N PRO A 21 13.69 5.53 -11.01
CA PRO A 21 12.25 5.30 -10.94
C PRO A 21 11.68 4.70 -12.25
N GLN A 22 12.29 5.00 -13.40
CA GLN A 22 11.86 4.47 -14.71
C GLN A 22 12.20 2.99 -14.93
N LYS A 23 12.99 2.39 -14.01
CA LYS A 23 13.41 0.98 -14.05
C LYS A 23 13.05 0.24 -12.77
N ASP A 24 12.41 0.92 -11.81
CA ASP A 24 12.04 0.36 -10.52
C ASP A 24 10.71 -0.39 -10.61
N VAL A 25 10.80 -1.65 -11.04
CA VAL A 25 9.65 -2.56 -11.18
C VAL A 25 8.95 -2.87 -9.85
N GLU A 26 9.63 -2.69 -8.72
CA GLU A 26 9.04 -2.95 -7.41
C GLU A 26 8.26 -1.75 -6.87
N GLY A 27 8.56 -0.53 -7.35
CA GLY A 27 7.91 0.70 -6.93
C GLY A 27 8.34 1.15 -5.53
N LEU A 28 9.55 0.80 -5.10
CA LEU A 28 10.11 1.16 -3.79
C LEU A 28 10.81 2.53 -3.78
N ASN A 29 11.03 3.12 -4.95
CA ASN A 29 11.59 4.46 -5.05
C ASN A 29 10.69 5.46 -4.32
N HIS A 30 11.31 6.37 -3.55
CA HIS A 30 10.62 7.38 -2.76
C HIS A 30 9.58 8.19 -3.54
N GLN A 31 9.74 8.41 -4.86
CA GLN A 31 8.75 9.11 -5.68
C GLN A 31 7.41 8.35 -5.76
N PHE A 32 7.44 7.03 -5.91
CA PHE A 32 6.22 6.23 -5.95
C PHE A 32 5.57 6.11 -4.58
N LEU A 33 6.37 5.98 -3.52
CA LEU A 33 5.87 6.02 -2.13
C LEU A 33 5.25 7.38 -1.80
N PHE A 34 5.89 8.48 -2.22
CA PHE A 34 5.36 9.83 -2.05
C PHE A 34 4.00 9.97 -2.76
N ASN A 35 3.90 9.53 -4.01
CA ASN A 35 2.65 9.54 -4.77
C ASN A 35 1.55 8.73 -4.07
N LEU A 36 1.89 7.55 -3.53
CA LEU A 36 0.96 6.72 -2.78
C LEU A 36 0.41 7.45 -1.54
N TYR A 37 1.29 8.05 -0.73
CA TYR A 37 0.88 8.73 0.50
C TYR A 37 0.03 9.99 0.24
N HIS A 38 0.22 10.64 -0.90
CA HIS A 38 -0.55 11.81 -1.33
C HIS A 38 -1.75 11.47 -2.24
N ASN A 39 -2.01 10.18 -2.47
CA ASN A 39 -3.07 9.70 -3.38
C ASN A 39 -2.93 10.30 -4.81
N THR A 40 -1.70 10.55 -5.26
CA THR A 40 -1.39 11.00 -6.63
C THR A 40 -1.47 9.81 -7.57
N ARG A 41 -2.59 9.72 -8.30
CA ARG A 41 -2.88 8.57 -9.18
C ARG A 41 -2.25 8.67 -10.56
N PHE A 42 -2.13 9.89 -11.09
CA PHE A 42 -1.61 10.15 -12.43
C PHE A 42 -0.35 11.01 -12.35
N ILE A 43 0.65 10.64 -13.13
CA ILE A 43 1.95 11.32 -13.19
C ILE A 43 2.35 11.52 -14.65
N ASN A 44 3.19 12.51 -14.92
CA ASN A 44 3.89 12.57 -16.20
C ASN A 44 5.18 11.74 -16.09
N PRO A 45 5.40 10.72 -16.95
CA PRO A 45 6.64 9.93 -16.92
C PRO A 45 7.93 10.76 -16.95
N SER A 46 7.92 11.90 -17.63
CA SER A 46 9.07 12.79 -17.81
C SER A 46 9.47 13.52 -16.52
N THR A 47 8.61 13.57 -15.50
CA THR A 47 8.96 14.12 -14.18
C THR A 47 9.72 13.12 -13.31
N LEU A 48 9.74 11.84 -13.67
CA LEU A 48 10.48 10.80 -12.94
C LEU A 48 11.98 10.96 -13.18
N ARG A 49 12.69 11.50 -12.19
CA ARG A 49 14.15 11.76 -12.28
C ARG A 49 14.93 10.97 -11.24
N PRO A 50 16.11 10.43 -11.58
CA PRO A 50 17.05 9.93 -10.57
C PRO A 50 17.54 11.06 -9.65
N ILE A 51 17.79 10.77 -8.37
CA ILE A 51 18.47 11.67 -7.44
C ILE A 51 19.87 11.99 -8.02
N PRO A 52 20.35 13.25 -8.04
CA PRO A 52 19.99 14.39 -7.17
C PRO A 52 19.10 15.48 -7.78
N ALA A 53 18.41 15.24 -8.90
CA ALA A 53 17.49 16.25 -9.46
C ALA A 53 16.29 16.51 -8.50
N SER A 54 15.74 17.73 -8.52
CA SER A 54 14.62 18.15 -7.66
C SER A 54 13.46 17.15 -7.71
N HIS A 55 13.10 16.62 -6.54
CA HIS A 55 12.19 15.51 -6.25
C HIS A 55 10.73 15.94 -6.08
N LEU A 56 10.41 17.21 -6.31
CA LEU A 56 9.04 17.71 -6.22
C LEU A 56 8.30 17.31 -7.48
N ALA A 57 7.27 16.48 -7.34
CA ALA A 57 6.28 16.26 -8.39
C ALA A 57 5.63 17.62 -8.72
N GLU A 58 5.76 18.08 -9.97
CA GLU A 58 4.96 19.21 -10.43
C GLU A 58 3.50 18.74 -10.49
N ALA A 59 2.67 19.30 -9.61
CA ALA A 59 1.24 19.06 -9.65
C ALA A 59 0.69 19.56 -10.99
N LEU A 60 0.09 18.65 -11.75
CA LEU A 60 -0.61 19.00 -12.98
C LEU A 60 -1.71 20.03 -12.68
N PRO A 61 -1.89 21.08 -13.49
CA PRO A 61 -2.97 22.04 -13.28
C PRO A 61 -4.32 21.33 -13.41
N SER A 62 -5.07 21.26 -12.31
CA SER A 62 -6.41 20.69 -12.26
C SER A 62 -7.43 21.60 -12.97
N LYS A 63 -7.43 21.57 -14.30
CA LYS A 63 -8.55 22.05 -15.11
C LYS A 63 -9.20 20.86 -15.80
N GLY A 64 -9.99 20.11 -15.04
CA GLY A 64 -10.82 19.03 -15.58
C GLY A 64 -11.77 18.49 -14.52
N LYS A 65 -13.03 18.23 -14.92
CA LYS A 65 -13.99 17.43 -14.14
C LYS A 65 -13.33 16.12 -13.70
N PRO A 66 -13.74 15.51 -12.56
CA PRO A 66 -13.25 14.18 -12.19
C PRO A 66 -13.50 13.26 -13.37
N ALA A 67 -12.41 12.86 -14.02
CA ALA A 67 -12.47 11.90 -15.13
C ALA A 67 -13.16 10.65 -14.59
N SER A 68 -14.00 10.00 -15.40
CA SER A 68 -14.36 8.62 -15.12
C SER A 68 -13.06 7.85 -14.83
N ASP A 69 -12.93 7.37 -13.59
CA ASP A 69 -11.68 7.27 -12.81
C ASP A 69 -10.59 6.30 -13.32
N ASP A 70 -10.77 5.74 -14.52
CA ASP A 70 -9.80 4.87 -15.19
C ASP A 70 -9.09 5.50 -16.41
N ILE A 71 -9.56 6.65 -16.91
CA ILE A 71 -8.98 7.34 -18.07
C ILE A 71 -7.94 8.35 -17.59
N ALA A 72 -6.69 8.14 -17.97
CA ALA A 72 -5.61 9.08 -17.65
C ALA A 72 -5.78 10.39 -18.44
N PRO A 73 -5.61 11.57 -17.80
CA PRO A 73 -5.50 12.84 -18.52
C PRO A 73 -4.43 12.78 -19.62
N GLU A 74 -4.62 13.52 -20.72
CA GLU A 74 -3.68 13.56 -21.83
C GLU A 74 -2.25 13.88 -21.34
N GLY A 75 -1.27 13.09 -21.79
CA GLY A 75 0.13 13.22 -21.40
C GLY A 75 0.50 12.65 -20.04
N THR A 76 -0.42 11.98 -19.34
CA THR A 76 -0.19 11.38 -18.01
C THR A 76 -0.41 9.87 -18.02
N VAL A 77 0.21 9.19 -17.06
CA VAL A 77 0.09 7.75 -16.84
C VAL A 77 -0.29 7.47 -15.40
N LYS A 78 -0.91 6.30 -15.15
CA LYS A 78 -1.17 5.86 -13.78
C LYS A 78 0.13 5.53 -13.07
N SER A 79 0.45 6.19 -11.95
CA SER A 79 1.61 5.89 -11.12
C SER A 79 1.63 4.41 -10.74
N ILE A 80 2.80 3.78 -10.79
CA ILE A 80 2.97 2.45 -10.20
C ILE A 80 2.89 2.54 -8.68
N LEU A 81 2.53 1.41 -8.07
CA LEU A 81 2.46 1.24 -6.62
C LEU A 81 3.45 0.16 -6.21
N PRO A 82 3.93 0.17 -4.95
CA PRO A 82 4.75 -0.90 -4.42
C PRO A 82 4.07 -2.26 -4.61
N CYS A 83 4.80 -3.22 -5.19
CA CYS A 83 4.21 -4.47 -5.67
C CYS A 83 3.57 -5.30 -4.54
N THR A 84 4.17 -5.35 -3.35
CA THR A 84 3.66 -6.15 -2.21
C THR A 84 2.36 -5.57 -1.62
N PRO A 85 2.27 -4.28 -1.22
CA PRO A 85 1.00 -3.66 -0.84
C PRO A 85 -0.09 -3.81 -1.91
N LEU A 86 0.26 -3.60 -3.18
CA LEU A 86 -0.66 -3.74 -4.29
C LEU A 86 -1.17 -5.18 -4.44
N ALA A 87 -0.29 -6.17 -4.28
CA ALA A 87 -0.66 -7.59 -4.35
C ALA A 87 -1.69 -7.95 -3.28
N ILE A 88 -1.50 -7.45 -2.06
CA ILE A 88 -2.45 -7.64 -0.94
C ILE A 88 -3.80 -7.01 -1.27
N VAL A 89 -3.82 -5.76 -1.75
CA VAL A 89 -5.08 -5.11 -2.17
C VAL A 89 -5.80 -5.93 -3.24
N LYS A 90 -5.08 -6.45 -4.24
CA LYS A 90 -5.67 -7.28 -5.30
C LYS A 90 -6.22 -8.62 -4.78
N VAL A 91 -5.54 -9.23 -3.81
CA VAL A 91 -6.05 -10.43 -3.13
C VAL A 91 -7.35 -10.10 -2.38
N LEU A 92 -7.39 -9.00 -1.63
CA LEU A 92 -8.58 -8.57 -0.88
C LEU A 92 -9.75 -8.18 -1.81
N GLU A 93 -9.47 -7.57 -2.95
CA GLU A 93 -10.47 -7.30 -4.00
C GLU A 93 -11.07 -8.60 -4.55
N HIS A 94 -10.25 -9.63 -4.77
CA HIS A 94 -10.70 -10.92 -5.28
C HIS A 94 -11.53 -11.69 -4.25
N ILE A 95 -11.15 -11.61 -2.97
CA ILE A 95 -11.87 -12.23 -1.85
C ILE A 95 -13.23 -11.57 -1.60
N GLY A 96 -13.46 -10.35 -2.09
CA GLY A 96 -14.73 -9.63 -1.93
C GLY A 96 -14.79 -8.73 -0.68
N VAL A 97 -13.64 -8.37 -0.10
CA VAL A 97 -13.58 -7.36 0.98
C VAL A 97 -14.03 -5.99 0.47
N TYR A 98 -13.71 -5.69 -0.78
CA TYR A 98 -14.01 -4.44 -1.45
C TYR A 98 -15.41 -4.45 -2.04
N ASN A 99 -16.26 -3.50 -1.62
CA ASN A 99 -17.59 -3.34 -2.17
C ASN A 99 -17.53 -2.58 -3.50
N LYS A 100 -17.80 -3.29 -4.61
CA LYS A 100 -17.80 -2.72 -5.97
C LYS A 100 -18.94 -1.72 -6.23
N LEU A 101 -19.96 -1.69 -5.37
CA LEU A 101 -21.07 -0.74 -5.48
C LEU A 101 -20.68 0.67 -5.00
N LEU A 102 -19.63 0.78 -4.20
CA LEU A 102 -19.12 2.06 -3.72
C LEU A 102 -18.20 2.72 -4.74
N ALA A 103 -18.10 4.05 -4.65
CA ALA A 103 -17.22 4.84 -5.49
C ALA A 103 -15.75 4.40 -5.33
N TYR A 104 -14.97 4.60 -6.39
CA TYR A 104 -13.55 4.27 -6.40
C TYR A 104 -12.79 5.10 -5.34
N GLY A 105 -12.05 4.43 -4.45
CA GLY A 105 -11.42 5.06 -3.28
C GLY A 105 -12.26 5.08 -2.00
N ASP A 106 -13.48 4.53 -2.00
CA ASP A 106 -14.28 4.26 -0.79
C ASP A 106 -14.74 2.80 -0.72
N ARG A 107 -14.15 1.93 -1.54
CA ARG A 107 -14.58 0.53 -1.69
C ARG A 107 -14.33 -0.32 -0.46
N ALA A 108 -13.38 0.06 0.39
CA ALA A 108 -13.10 -0.63 1.65
C ALA A 108 -13.78 0.04 2.86
N ARG A 109 -14.69 0.99 2.62
CA ARG A 109 -15.39 1.73 3.68
C ARG A 109 -16.19 0.79 4.59
N GLY A 110 -16.05 1.04 5.90
CA GLY A 110 -16.74 0.26 6.94
C GLY A 110 -16.05 -1.06 7.29
N LYS A 111 -14.90 -1.37 6.68
CA LYS A 111 -14.05 -2.50 7.09
C LYS A 111 -13.00 -2.04 8.09
N VAL A 112 -12.78 -2.87 9.12
CA VAL A 112 -11.67 -2.71 10.06
C VAL A 112 -10.57 -3.69 9.71
N VAL A 113 -9.37 -3.16 9.43
CA VAL A 113 -8.21 -3.97 9.02
C VAL A 113 -7.07 -3.78 10.01
N THR A 114 -6.56 -4.87 10.59
CA THR A 114 -5.33 -4.83 11.39
C THR A 114 -4.13 -5.21 10.52
N VAL A 115 -3.11 -4.36 10.50
CA VAL A 115 -1.81 -4.62 9.84
C VAL A 115 -0.76 -4.76 10.93
N ILE A 116 -0.22 -5.96 11.08
CA ILE A 116 0.88 -6.27 12.01
C ILE A 116 2.18 -6.12 11.24
N ASN A 117 2.93 -5.07 11.59
CA ASN A 117 4.14 -4.51 10.95
C ASN A 117 3.88 -3.08 10.45
N ARG A 118 4.84 -2.18 10.73
CA ARG A 118 4.84 -0.78 10.30
C ARG A 118 6.14 -0.40 9.56
N SER A 119 6.76 -1.38 8.90
CA SER A 119 7.93 -1.15 8.03
C SER A 119 7.61 -0.19 6.88
N GLU A 120 8.61 0.59 6.45
CA GLU A 120 8.49 1.48 5.27
C GLU A 120 8.34 0.71 3.94
N VAL A 121 8.74 -0.56 3.92
CA VAL A 121 8.72 -1.38 2.70
C VAL A 121 7.32 -1.92 2.42
N VAL A 122 6.59 -2.35 3.46
CA VAL A 122 5.29 -3.00 3.30
C VAL A 122 4.23 -2.43 4.24
N GLY A 123 4.50 -2.38 5.54
CA GLY A 123 3.49 -2.09 6.57
C GLY A 123 2.83 -0.73 6.41
N ARG A 124 3.61 0.35 6.40
CA ARG A 124 3.10 1.73 6.27
C ARG A 124 2.47 2.01 4.90
N PRO A 125 3.10 1.64 3.76
CA PRO A 125 2.48 1.82 2.46
C PRO A 125 1.14 1.07 2.34
N LEU A 126 1.05 -0.16 2.87
CA LEU A 126 -0.18 -0.92 2.89
C LEU A 126 -1.28 -0.27 3.74
N ALA A 127 -0.93 0.17 4.95
CA ALA A 127 -1.88 0.82 5.84
C ALA A 127 -2.43 2.12 5.24
N ALA A 128 -1.57 2.93 4.61
CA ALA A 128 -1.98 4.13 3.91
C ALA A 128 -2.86 3.83 2.69
N LEU A 129 -2.54 2.81 1.91
CA LEU A 129 -3.32 2.42 0.72
C LEU A 129 -4.74 1.98 1.11
N LEU A 130 -4.86 1.13 2.12
CA LEU A 130 -6.14 0.68 2.66
C LEU A 130 -6.96 1.82 3.27
N ALA A 131 -6.31 2.74 4.00
CA ALA A 131 -6.98 3.90 4.56
C ALA A 131 -7.46 4.87 3.47
N ASN A 132 -6.68 5.06 2.40
CA ASN A 132 -7.09 5.86 1.24
C ASN A 132 -8.31 5.28 0.53
N ASP A 133 -8.50 3.96 0.59
CA ASP A 133 -9.68 3.25 0.08
C ASP A 133 -10.89 3.24 1.05
N GLY A 134 -10.77 3.94 2.18
CA GLY A 134 -11.84 4.18 3.14
C GLY A 134 -11.89 3.21 4.32
N ALA A 135 -10.96 2.24 4.41
CA ALA A 135 -10.90 1.32 5.54
C ALA A 135 -10.40 2.04 6.81
N ARG A 136 -10.84 1.53 7.97
CA ARG A 136 -10.21 1.85 9.25
C ARG A 136 -9.07 0.88 9.48
N VAL A 137 -7.83 1.37 9.48
CA VAL A 137 -6.65 0.49 9.55
C VAL A 137 -5.94 0.66 10.89
N ILE A 138 -5.76 -0.44 11.61
CA ILE A 138 -5.03 -0.48 12.88
C ILE A 138 -3.64 -1.05 12.58
N SER A 139 -2.64 -0.18 12.54
CA SER A 139 -1.25 -0.59 12.36
C SER A 139 -0.62 -0.86 13.72
N VAL A 140 -0.21 -2.11 13.93
CA VAL A 140 0.44 -2.59 15.14
C VAL A 140 1.93 -2.75 14.86
N ASP A 141 2.74 -2.15 15.72
CA ASP A 141 4.20 -2.27 15.75
C ASP A 141 4.64 -2.73 17.15
N LEU A 142 5.92 -3.04 17.32
CA LEU A 142 6.46 -3.58 18.59
C LEU A 142 6.10 -2.71 19.81
N ASP A 143 6.24 -1.40 19.69
CA ASP A 143 6.12 -0.47 20.82
C ASP A 143 4.83 0.37 20.80
N SER A 144 4.03 0.32 19.73
CA SER A 144 2.88 1.23 19.58
C SER A 144 1.84 0.74 18.58
N VAL A 145 0.60 1.16 18.84
CA VAL A 145 -0.53 0.96 17.93
C VAL A 145 -0.99 2.32 17.42
N VAL A 146 -1.23 2.41 16.12
CA VAL A 146 -1.69 3.63 15.47
C VAL A 146 -2.85 3.31 14.52
N GLU A 147 -3.83 4.20 14.48
CA GLU A 147 -4.94 4.13 13.54
C GLU A 147 -4.65 5.00 12.32
N PHE A 148 -4.72 4.38 11.14
CA PHE A 148 -4.73 5.04 9.85
C PHE A 148 -6.18 5.16 9.38
N SER A 149 -6.62 6.40 9.16
CA SER A 149 -7.96 6.70 8.65
C SER A 149 -7.88 7.67 7.48
N LYS A 150 -8.87 7.62 6.58
CA LYS A 150 -9.00 8.58 5.49
C LYS A 150 -9.20 9.98 6.05
N ARG A 151 -8.45 10.96 5.56
CA ARG A 151 -8.67 12.36 5.96
C ARG A 151 -10.06 12.81 5.49
N PRO A 152 -10.89 13.41 6.36
CA PRO A 152 -12.17 13.98 5.92
C PRO A 152 -11.89 15.13 4.94
N SER A 153 -12.43 15.02 3.72
CA SER A 153 -12.36 16.08 2.72
C SER A 153 -13.27 17.24 3.16
N THR A 154 -12.69 18.26 3.78
CA THR A 154 -13.37 19.56 3.95
C THR A 154 -13.06 20.43 2.74
N GLU A 155 -14.05 21.21 2.28
CA GLU A 155 -13.95 22.04 1.06
C GLU A 155 -12.79 23.07 1.09
N ASP A 156 -12.20 23.30 2.28
CA ASP A 156 -11.10 24.25 2.52
C ASP A 156 -9.68 23.65 2.47
N ASP A 157 -9.50 22.36 2.15
CA ASP A 157 -8.18 21.70 2.23
C ASP A 157 -7.28 22.03 1.00
N LYS A 158 -6.97 23.33 0.82
CA LYS A 158 -5.98 23.87 -0.12
C LYS A 158 -4.54 23.68 0.39
N ARG A 159 -4.18 22.47 0.82
CA ARG A 159 -2.79 22.14 1.17
C ARG A 159 -2.21 21.14 0.18
N PRO A 160 -1.36 21.58 -0.76
CA PRO A 160 -0.85 20.73 -1.84
C PRO A 160 0.12 19.61 -1.39
N LEU A 161 0.54 19.58 -0.11
CA LEU A 161 1.59 18.69 0.42
C LEU A 161 1.17 17.79 1.59
N GLY A 162 -0.13 17.67 1.88
CA GLY A 162 -0.62 16.85 3.00
C GLY A 162 -0.84 15.38 2.62
N GLN A 163 -0.39 14.44 3.47
CA GLN A 163 -0.77 13.03 3.35
C GLN A 163 -2.30 12.87 3.39
N HIS A 164 -2.84 12.00 2.54
CA HIS A 164 -4.29 11.80 2.39
C HIS A 164 -4.92 10.96 3.53
N HIS A 165 -4.07 10.40 4.40
CA HIS A 165 -4.46 9.69 5.61
C HIS A 165 -4.06 10.49 6.86
N ILE A 166 -4.74 10.19 7.97
CA ILE A 166 -4.42 10.67 9.32
C ILE A 166 -3.96 9.47 10.13
N THR A 167 -2.85 9.65 10.85
CA THR A 167 -2.33 8.67 11.80
C THR A 167 -2.64 9.14 13.21
N THR A 168 -3.47 8.40 13.93
CA THR A 168 -3.86 8.71 15.31
C THR A 168 -3.27 7.65 16.24
N PRO A 169 -2.38 8.01 17.19
CA PRO A 169 -1.89 7.06 18.20
C PRO A 169 -3.04 6.52 19.04
N LEU A 170 -3.03 5.21 19.31
CA LEU A 170 -4.00 4.54 20.17
C LEU A 170 -3.29 3.87 21.36
N PRO A 171 -2.97 4.62 22.42
CA PRO A 171 -2.20 4.11 23.56
C PRO A 171 -2.92 3.00 24.34
N ASP A 172 -4.26 3.02 24.39
CA ASP A 172 -5.07 2.04 25.14
C ASP A 172 -5.38 0.75 24.34
N MET A 173 -4.92 0.69 23.09
CA MET A 173 -5.22 -0.38 22.16
C MET A 173 -4.12 -1.44 22.20
N THR A 174 -4.50 -2.67 22.52
CA THR A 174 -3.60 -3.83 22.50
C THR A 174 -3.80 -4.63 21.21
N LEU A 175 -2.82 -5.48 20.86
CA LEU A 175 -2.95 -6.40 19.73
C LEU A 175 -4.23 -7.25 19.86
N ALA A 176 -4.51 -7.81 21.04
CA ALA A 176 -5.71 -8.59 21.30
C ALA A 176 -7.02 -7.85 20.98
N LYS A 177 -7.12 -6.59 21.44
CA LYS A 177 -8.29 -5.75 21.13
C LYS A 177 -8.40 -5.48 19.64
N ALA A 178 -7.27 -5.28 18.95
CA ALA A 178 -7.26 -5.03 17.51
C ALA A 178 -7.72 -6.26 16.71
N LEU A 179 -7.21 -7.44 17.06
CA LEU A 179 -7.60 -8.71 16.46
C LEU A 179 -9.10 -9.01 16.64
N ASN A 180 -9.65 -8.69 17.82
CA ASN A 180 -11.03 -8.98 18.15
C ASN A 180 -12.06 -8.15 17.35
N ILE A 181 -11.72 -6.92 16.96
CA ILE A 181 -12.63 -6.03 16.22
C ILE A 181 -12.40 -6.06 14.71
N SER A 182 -11.31 -6.66 14.24
CA SER A 182 -10.90 -6.59 12.84
C SER A 182 -11.63 -7.60 11.96
N ASP A 183 -12.11 -7.13 10.82
CA ASP A 183 -12.66 -8.00 9.77
C ASP A 183 -11.56 -8.67 8.95
N VAL A 184 -10.41 -7.99 8.83
CA VAL A 184 -9.23 -8.47 8.10
C VAL A 184 -7.98 -8.29 8.96
N VAL A 185 -7.15 -9.33 9.06
CA VAL A 185 -5.87 -9.31 9.77
C VAL A 185 -4.75 -9.66 8.80
N ILE A 186 -3.79 -8.76 8.64
CA ILE A 186 -2.66 -8.89 7.74
C ILE A 186 -1.39 -8.91 8.58
N SER A 187 -0.60 -9.98 8.47
CA SER A 187 0.66 -10.12 9.19
C SER A 187 1.84 -10.12 8.21
N ALA A 188 2.84 -9.29 8.49
CA ALA A 188 4.06 -9.16 7.69
C ALA A 188 5.32 -9.16 8.56
N VAL A 189 5.34 -9.94 9.65
CA VAL A 189 6.43 -9.94 10.63
C VAL A 189 7.53 -10.92 10.16
N PRO A 190 8.78 -10.46 9.93
CA PRO A 190 9.87 -11.30 9.41
C PRO A 190 10.54 -12.13 10.52
N VAL A 191 9.75 -12.70 11.43
CA VAL A 191 10.23 -13.45 12.59
C VAL A 191 9.43 -14.75 12.70
N ASP A 192 10.11 -15.90 12.64
CA ASP A 192 9.42 -17.18 12.72
C ASP A 192 8.85 -17.47 14.11
N SER A 193 9.47 -16.97 15.18
CA SER A 193 8.94 -17.14 16.55
C SER A 193 7.64 -16.35 16.80
N PHE A 194 7.30 -15.37 15.94
CA PHE A 194 6.08 -14.60 16.08
C PHE A 194 4.88 -15.36 15.52
N LYS A 195 3.90 -15.63 16.38
CA LYS A 195 2.61 -16.23 16.01
C LYS A 195 1.46 -15.36 16.51
N VAL A 196 0.50 -15.10 15.63
CA VAL A 196 -0.74 -14.39 15.93
C VAL A 196 -1.69 -15.37 16.63
N PRO A 197 -2.17 -15.05 17.85
CA PRO A 197 -3.03 -15.95 18.61
C PRO A 197 -4.41 -16.07 17.97
N THR A 198 -4.82 -17.30 17.61
CA THR A 198 -6.11 -17.53 16.94
C THR A 198 -7.31 -17.20 17.83
N LYS A 199 -7.17 -17.34 19.14
CA LYS A 199 -8.23 -17.07 20.14
C LYS A 199 -8.69 -15.62 20.20
N GLU A 200 -7.82 -14.69 19.79
CA GLU A 200 -8.12 -13.25 19.83
C GLU A 200 -8.75 -12.77 18.51
N LEU A 201 -8.74 -13.61 17.47
CA LEU A 201 -9.32 -13.29 16.18
C LEU A 201 -10.84 -13.27 16.25
N LYS A 202 -11.42 -12.24 15.64
CA LYS A 202 -12.86 -12.19 15.35
C LYS A 202 -13.28 -13.43 14.54
N ASP A 203 -14.39 -14.03 14.94
CA ASP A 203 -14.98 -15.16 14.20
C ASP A 203 -15.33 -14.75 12.76
N GLY A 204 -14.95 -15.59 11.80
CA GLY A 204 -15.13 -15.31 10.38
C GLY A 204 -14.25 -14.21 9.79
N CYS A 205 -13.20 -13.75 10.48
CA CYS A 205 -12.26 -12.78 9.92
C CYS A 205 -11.46 -13.36 8.73
N ILE A 206 -10.84 -12.47 7.95
CA ILE A 206 -9.96 -12.84 6.84
C ILE A 206 -8.52 -12.66 7.29
N CYS A 207 -7.71 -13.71 7.20
CA CYS A 207 -6.32 -13.68 7.60
C CYS A 207 -5.40 -13.75 6.37
N VAL A 208 -4.42 -12.84 6.28
CA VAL A 208 -3.46 -12.77 5.19
C VAL A 208 -2.03 -12.78 5.74
N ASN A 209 -1.26 -13.80 5.37
CA ASN A 209 0.15 -13.92 5.70
C ASN A 209 1.02 -13.41 4.55
N VAL A 210 1.77 -12.33 4.80
CA VAL A 210 2.64 -11.66 3.81
C VAL A 210 4.09 -12.06 4.00
N ALA A 211 4.52 -12.32 5.24
CA ALA A 211 5.88 -12.75 5.54
C ALA A 211 6.20 -14.09 4.87
N GLY A 212 7.49 -14.35 4.66
CA GLY A 212 7.97 -15.68 4.26
C GLY A 212 7.64 -16.73 5.30
N GLU A 213 7.63 -16.33 6.57
CA GLU A 213 7.32 -17.20 7.70
C GLU A 213 5.84 -17.29 7.99
N LYS A 214 5.45 -18.38 8.64
CA LYS A 214 4.05 -18.61 9.04
C LYS A 214 3.74 -17.81 10.29
N ASN A 215 3.19 -16.60 10.15
CA ASN A 215 2.89 -15.78 11.32
C ASN A 215 1.58 -16.15 12.04
N PHE A 216 0.80 -17.12 11.56
CA PHE A 216 -0.45 -17.55 12.19
C PHE A 216 -0.30 -18.95 12.81
N GLU A 217 -1.07 -19.22 13.87
CA GLU A 217 -1.19 -20.55 14.46
C GLU A 217 -1.88 -21.53 13.50
N ALA A 218 -1.70 -22.84 13.72
CA ALA A 218 -2.18 -23.87 12.80
C ALA A 218 -3.72 -23.98 12.73
N ASP A 219 -4.39 -23.57 13.80
CA ASP A 219 -5.85 -23.56 13.99
C ASP A 219 -6.54 -22.34 13.35
N VAL A 220 -5.80 -21.42 12.72
CA VAL A 220 -6.36 -20.22 12.07
C VAL A 220 -7.48 -20.54 11.06
N ARG A 221 -7.44 -21.72 10.44
CA ARG A 221 -8.44 -22.17 9.46
C ARG A 221 -9.80 -22.52 10.09
N GLU A 222 -9.84 -22.77 11.39
CA GLU A 222 -11.06 -23.08 12.11
C GLU A 222 -11.82 -21.81 12.51
N GLN A 223 -11.09 -20.69 12.68
CA GLN A 223 -11.64 -19.40 13.10
C GLN A 223 -11.84 -18.42 11.93
N ALA A 224 -10.90 -18.38 10.98
CA ALA A 224 -10.96 -17.48 9.84
C ALA A 224 -11.89 -18.01 8.75
N SER A 225 -12.70 -17.13 8.16
CA SER A 225 -13.52 -17.49 7.00
C SER A 225 -12.65 -17.81 5.78
N ILE A 226 -11.58 -17.03 5.59
CA ILE A 226 -10.62 -17.18 4.51
C ILE A 226 -9.22 -16.94 5.06
N TYR A 227 -8.32 -17.89 4.80
CA TYR A 227 -6.91 -17.78 5.14
C TYR A 227 -6.03 -17.83 3.89
N VAL A 228 -5.22 -16.78 3.69
CA VAL A 228 -4.23 -16.68 2.62
C VAL A 228 -2.84 -16.96 3.21
N PRO A 229 -2.23 -18.13 2.94
CA PRO A 229 -0.98 -18.54 3.58
C PRO A 229 0.26 -17.83 3.04
N SER A 230 0.21 -17.31 1.80
CA SER A 230 1.31 -16.57 1.20
C SER A 230 0.81 -15.64 0.09
N VAL A 231 1.42 -14.47 -0.03
CA VAL A 231 1.14 -13.47 -1.09
C VAL A 231 2.25 -13.46 -2.16
N GLY A 232 3.32 -14.24 -2.00
CA GLY A 232 4.54 -14.15 -2.82
C GLY A 232 4.29 -14.30 -4.32
N VAL A 233 3.44 -15.24 -4.74
CA VAL A 233 3.08 -15.43 -6.16
C VAL A 233 2.39 -14.19 -6.72
N MET A 234 1.50 -13.56 -5.94
CA MET A 234 0.81 -12.35 -6.35
C MET A 234 1.75 -11.15 -6.42
N THR A 235 2.74 -11.08 -5.54
CA THR A 235 3.81 -10.07 -5.61
C THR A 235 4.58 -10.16 -6.92
N ILE A 236 4.92 -11.38 -7.38
CA ILE A 236 5.59 -11.60 -8.68
C ILE A 236 4.70 -11.13 -9.84
N THR A 237 3.39 -11.44 -9.81
CA THR A 237 2.45 -10.96 -10.83
C THR A 237 2.34 -9.43 -10.84
N MET A 238 2.30 -8.79 -9.68
CA MET A 238 2.27 -7.32 -9.60
C MET A 238 3.57 -6.68 -10.08
N LEU A 239 4.71 -7.35 -9.87
CA LEU A 239 5.99 -6.94 -10.44
C LEU A 239 5.97 -6.98 -11.97
N GLN A 240 5.47 -8.06 -12.57
CA GLN A 240 5.31 -8.17 -14.03
C GLN A 240 4.39 -7.08 -14.58
N ARG A 241 3.28 -6.79 -13.89
CA ARG A 241 2.37 -5.69 -14.24
C ARG A 241 3.08 -4.33 -14.18
N ASN A 242 3.87 -4.08 -13.13
CA ASN A 242 4.63 -2.83 -13.01
C ASN A 242 5.69 -2.70 -14.11
N LEU A 243 6.35 -3.79 -14.49
CA LEU A 243 7.30 -3.81 -15.61
C LEU A 243 6.62 -3.35 -16.92
N LEU A 244 5.45 -3.90 -17.26
CA LEU A 244 4.72 -3.49 -18.47
C LEU A 244 4.39 -1.99 -18.45
N ARG A 245 3.94 -1.47 -17.30
CA ARG A 245 3.69 -0.02 -17.13
C ARG A 245 4.94 0.82 -17.32
N LEU A 246 6.08 0.37 -16.80
CA LEU A 246 7.34 1.10 -16.98
C LEU A 246 7.81 1.09 -18.44
N CYS A 247 7.53 0.03 -19.21
CA CYS A 247 7.77 0.04 -20.65
C CYS A 247 6.92 1.11 -21.34
N GLU A 248 5.61 1.19 -21.03
CA GLU A 248 4.72 2.24 -21.55
C GLU A 248 5.24 3.65 -21.21
N TYR A 249 5.77 3.84 -20.00
CA TYR A 249 6.36 5.12 -19.59
C TYR A 249 7.54 5.50 -20.47
N GLN A 250 8.43 4.54 -20.75
CA GLN A 250 9.62 4.78 -21.58
C GLN A 250 9.25 5.10 -23.02
N ASP A 251 8.22 4.44 -23.57
CA ASP A 251 7.76 4.71 -24.92
C ASP A 251 7.16 6.12 -25.03
N MET A 252 6.36 6.55 -24.05
CA MET A 252 5.86 7.92 -23.98
C MET A 252 6.97 8.98 -23.86
N ILE A 253 8.01 8.72 -23.05
CA ILE A 253 9.15 9.64 -22.92
C ILE A 253 9.89 9.77 -24.26
N LYS A 254 10.08 8.66 -24.99
CA LYS A 254 10.73 8.66 -26.29
C LYS A 254 9.91 9.41 -27.34
N GLU A 255 8.58 9.27 -27.32
CA GLU A 255 7.69 9.99 -28.23
C GLU A 255 7.71 11.50 -27.97
N GLN A 256 7.75 11.94 -26.71
CA GLN A 256 7.85 13.35 -26.35
C GLN A 256 9.22 13.98 -26.65
N SER A 257 10.26 13.15 -26.81
CA SER A 257 11.63 13.59 -27.10
C SER A 257 11.94 13.66 -28.60
N LYS A 258 11.02 13.23 -29.47
CA LYS A 258 11.12 13.31 -30.93
C LYS A 258 10.49 14.61 -31.44
#